data_AF-A0A327R3G6-F1
#
_entry.id   AF-A0A327R3G6-F1
#
_cell.length_a   1.000
_cell.length_b   1.000
_cell.length_c   1.000
_cell.angle_alpha   90.00
_cell.angle_beta   90.00
_cell.angle_gamma   90.00
#
_symmetry.space_group_name_H-M   'P 1'
#
loop_
_entity.id
_entity.type
_entity.pdbx_description
1 polymer ?
#
loop_
_entity_poly.entity_id
_entity_poly.type
_entity_poly.pdbx_seq_one_letter_code
_entity_poly.pdbx_strand_id
1 'polypeptide(L)'
;MATFLEHIHQAKQNIQFLSDVNARINSQWDWQVTVSFYVAVHLVNAHIVQKSDNHYRSHEQVNNVLNPYNILSVSKLPEAIYLAYVKLQNLSRRARYLCSDNPDERTASAFHTSEKYFAKAVRELDKVISYFDQLYNLALAKIDLNCLRLKEDNLNFFTYKSSLEQRCEYPVPQ
;
A
#
# COMPACT_ATOMS: atom_id res chain seq x y z
N MET A 1 15.39 16.94 -7.10
CA MET A 1 14.03 16.46 -6.77
C MET A 1 13.84 15.10 -7.42
N ALA A 2 13.08 14.20 -6.82
CA ALA A 2 12.93 12.85 -7.36
C ALA A 2 12.16 12.88 -8.69
N THR A 3 12.71 12.17 -9.68
CA THR A 3 12.15 11.97 -11.01
C THR A 3 11.03 10.93 -11.00
N PHE A 4 10.28 10.84 -12.09
CA PHE A 4 9.31 9.75 -12.31
C PHE A 4 9.93 8.37 -12.04
N LEU A 5 11.11 8.09 -12.64
CA LEU A 5 11.77 6.79 -12.53
C LEU A 5 12.24 6.49 -11.11
N GLU A 6 12.75 7.48 -10.37
CA GLU A 6 13.15 7.30 -8.96
C GLU A 6 11.94 6.98 -8.08
N HIS A 7 10.78 7.62 -8.31
CA HIS A 7 9.56 7.27 -7.61
C HIS A 7 9.07 5.86 -7.95
N ILE A 8 9.07 5.46 -9.24
CA ILE A 8 8.71 4.09 -9.63
C ILE A 8 9.67 3.06 -9.01
N HIS A 9 10.96 3.35 -8.98
CA HIS A 9 11.95 2.48 -8.35
C HIS A 9 11.66 2.27 -6.86
N GLN A 10 11.38 3.36 -6.13
CA GLN A 10 11.04 3.27 -4.71
C GLN A 10 9.72 2.52 -4.47
N ALA A 11 8.71 2.69 -5.35
CA ALA A 11 7.47 1.92 -5.28
C ALA A 11 7.75 0.40 -5.42
N LYS A 12 8.60 0.01 -6.37
CA LYS A 12 9.02 -1.40 -6.56
C LYS A 12 9.77 -1.94 -5.34
N GLN A 13 10.70 -1.17 -4.79
CA GLN A 13 11.40 -1.55 -3.55
C GLN A 13 10.44 -1.73 -2.37
N ASN A 14 9.46 -0.84 -2.22
CA ASN A 14 8.47 -0.94 -1.15
C ASN A 14 7.52 -2.15 -1.33
N ILE A 15 7.19 -2.55 -2.56
CA ILE A 15 6.45 -3.78 -2.85
C ILE A 15 7.27 -5.00 -2.39
N GLN A 16 8.55 -5.06 -2.74
CA GLN A 16 9.43 -6.15 -2.29
C GLN A 16 9.53 -6.17 -0.76
N PHE A 17 9.76 -5.01 -0.14
CA PHE A 17 9.82 -4.89 1.31
C PHE A 17 8.53 -5.35 1.99
N LEU A 18 7.36 -5.07 1.40
CA LEU A 18 6.08 -5.56 1.91
C LEU A 18 6.04 -7.10 1.90
N SER A 19 6.47 -7.73 0.82
CA SER A 19 6.55 -9.19 0.73
C SER A 19 7.49 -9.76 1.80
N ASP A 20 8.68 -9.17 1.96
CA ASP A 20 9.70 -9.62 2.91
C ASP A 20 9.22 -9.49 4.37
N VAL A 21 8.59 -8.36 4.72
CA VAL A 21 8.03 -8.13 6.07
C VAL A 21 6.88 -9.09 6.33
N ASN A 22 5.97 -9.26 5.37
CA ASN A 22 4.83 -10.16 5.54
C ASN A 22 5.28 -11.63 5.70
N ALA A 23 6.32 -12.05 4.97
CA ALA A 23 6.86 -13.41 5.07
C ALA A 23 7.59 -13.67 6.40
N ARG A 24 8.32 -12.69 6.93
CA ARG A 24 9.19 -12.87 8.11
C ARG A 24 8.52 -12.49 9.43
N ILE A 25 7.69 -11.46 9.43
CA ILE A 25 7.13 -10.85 10.66
C ILE A 25 5.65 -10.50 10.45
N ASN A 26 4.85 -11.54 10.19
CA ASN A 26 3.44 -11.39 9.81
C ASN A 26 2.58 -10.63 10.86
N SER A 27 2.98 -10.58 12.14
CA SER A 27 2.22 -9.87 13.17
C SER A 27 2.38 -8.33 13.15
N GLN A 28 3.33 -7.77 12.39
CA GLN A 28 3.59 -6.32 12.34
C GLN A 28 2.66 -5.64 11.32
N TRP A 29 1.36 -5.66 11.61
CA TRP A 29 0.32 -5.15 10.71
C TRP A 29 0.44 -3.64 10.45
N ASP A 30 1.02 -2.89 11.39
CA ASP A 30 1.16 -1.44 11.33
C ASP A 30 2.17 -1.06 10.26
N TRP A 31 3.31 -1.76 10.25
CA TRP A 31 4.33 -1.64 9.22
C TRP A 31 3.82 -2.10 7.88
N GLN A 32 3.13 -3.24 7.80
CA GLN A 32 2.59 -3.74 6.53
C GLN A 32 1.56 -2.77 5.91
N VAL A 33 0.66 -2.20 6.72
CA VAL A 33 -0.27 -1.14 6.28
C VAL A 33 0.48 0.13 5.86
N THR A 34 1.50 0.53 6.62
CA THR A 34 2.29 1.73 6.33
C THR A 34 3.06 1.60 5.03
N VAL A 35 3.72 0.47 4.80
CA VAL A 35 4.43 0.18 3.55
C VAL A 35 3.46 0.16 2.38
N SER A 36 2.27 -0.43 2.54
CA SER A 36 1.23 -0.42 1.50
C SER A 36 0.86 1.00 1.07
N PHE A 37 0.72 1.93 2.03
CA PHE A 37 0.49 3.33 1.71
C PHE A 37 1.71 3.97 1.04
N TYR A 38 2.94 3.64 1.46
CA TYR A 38 4.14 4.22 0.86
C TYR A 38 4.34 3.77 -0.60
N VAL A 39 3.97 2.54 -0.97
CA VAL A 39 3.89 2.16 -2.38
C VAL A 39 3.00 3.14 -3.15
N ALA A 40 1.78 3.40 -2.65
CA ALA A 40 0.84 4.31 -3.29
C ALA A 40 1.34 5.76 -3.35
N VAL A 41 2.00 6.26 -2.30
CA VAL A 41 2.64 7.59 -2.27
C VAL A 41 3.62 7.74 -3.42
N HIS A 42 4.50 6.75 -3.63
CA HIS A 42 5.49 6.83 -4.69
C HIS A 42 4.86 6.74 -6.08
N LEU A 43 3.85 5.90 -6.30
CA LEU A 43 3.14 5.84 -7.59
C LEU A 43 2.41 7.16 -7.91
N VAL A 44 1.75 7.75 -6.92
CA VAL A 44 1.08 9.05 -7.04
C VAL A 44 2.06 10.17 -7.32
N ASN A 45 3.19 10.23 -6.62
CA ASN A 45 4.19 11.27 -6.85
C ASN A 45 4.84 11.12 -8.22
N ALA A 46 5.09 9.88 -8.68
CA ALA A 46 5.51 9.64 -10.05
C ALA A 46 4.49 10.24 -11.04
N HIS A 47 3.20 9.99 -10.84
CA HIS A 47 2.15 10.55 -11.69
C HIS A 47 2.13 12.07 -11.72
N ILE A 48 2.25 12.72 -10.55
CA ILE A 48 2.26 14.18 -10.44
C ILE A 48 3.45 14.78 -11.20
N VAL A 49 4.65 14.22 -11.02
CA VAL A 49 5.86 14.64 -11.73
C VAL A 49 5.68 14.47 -13.23
N GLN A 50 5.16 13.32 -13.67
CA GLN A 50 4.93 13.03 -15.08
C GLN A 50 3.91 13.97 -15.75
N LYS A 51 2.92 14.46 -15.00
CA LYS A 51 1.82 15.28 -15.54
C LYS A 51 2.05 16.79 -15.44
N SER A 52 2.84 17.23 -14.46
CA SER A 52 2.95 18.66 -14.15
C SER A 52 4.35 19.14 -13.79
N ASP A 53 5.36 18.25 -13.73
CA ASP A 53 6.72 18.56 -13.28
C ASP A 53 6.78 19.25 -11.91
N ASN A 54 5.79 18.98 -11.04
CA ASN A 54 5.68 19.53 -9.71
C ASN A 54 6.03 18.50 -8.63
N HIS A 55 6.45 19.00 -7.48
CA HIS A 55 6.71 18.21 -6.28
C HIS A 55 6.05 18.86 -5.07
N TYR A 56 5.20 18.10 -4.38
CA TYR A 56 4.48 18.58 -3.20
C TYR A 56 5.13 18.08 -1.92
N ARG A 57 5.07 18.92 -0.87
CA ARG A 57 5.72 18.65 0.43
C ARG A 57 4.73 18.20 1.50
N SER A 58 3.43 18.33 1.26
CA SER A 58 2.39 17.91 2.20
C SER A 58 1.37 16.98 1.55
N HIS A 59 0.79 16.10 2.36
CA HIS A 59 -0.31 15.24 1.90
C HIS A 59 -1.56 16.04 1.49
N GLU A 60 -1.78 17.21 2.08
CA GLU A 60 -2.89 18.10 1.71
C GLU A 60 -2.74 18.61 0.28
N GLN A 61 -1.53 19.08 -0.08
CA GLN A 61 -1.21 19.50 -1.43
C GLN A 61 -1.40 18.36 -2.43
N VAL A 62 -0.89 17.16 -2.11
CA VAL A 62 -1.08 15.96 -2.92
C VAL A 62 -2.57 15.65 -3.09
N ASN A 63 -3.36 15.67 -2.03
CA ASN A 63 -4.80 15.40 -2.12
C ASN A 63 -5.52 16.43 -3.02
N ASN A 64 -5.18 17.71 -2.91
CA ASN A 64 -5.79 18.78 -3.70
C ASN A 64 -5.53 18.62 -5.21
N VAL A 65 -4.35 18.12 -5.60
CA VAL A 65 -4.03 17.91 -7.01
C VAL A 65 -4.57 16.60 -7.56
N LEU A 66 -4.69 15.56 -6.74
CA LEU A 66 -5.27 14.29 -7.20
C LEU A 66 -6.80 14.32 -7.25
N ASN A 67 -7.42 15.27 -6.54
CA ASN A 67 -8.87 15.36 -6.38
C ASN A 67 -9.59 15.39 -7.75
N PRO A 68 -10.48 14.43 -8.06
CA PRO A 68 -11.21 14.36 -9.34
C PRO A 68 -12.07 15.60 -9.62
N TYR A 69 -12.51 16.29 -8.57
CA TYR A 69 -13.39 17.47 -8.67
C TYR A 69 -12.61 18.77 -8.87
N ASN A 70 -11.27 18.74 -8.76
CA ASN A 70 -10.44 19.88 -9.12
C ASN A 70 -10.28 19.93 -10.65
N ILE A 71 -11.17 20.68 -11.31
CA ILE A 71 -11.28 20.72 -12.78
C ILE A 71 -9.95 21.16 -13.42
N LEU A 72 -9.24 22.08 -12.78
CA LEU A 72 -7.98 22.66 -13.27
C LEU A 72 -6.77 21.76 -13.04
N SER A 73 -6.89 20.70 -12.24
CA SER A 73 -5.76 19.81 -12.00
C SER A 73 -5.50 18.88 -13.19
N VAL A 74 -4.29 18.96 -13.72
CA VAL A 74 -3.78 18.05 -14.77
C VAL A 74 -3.37 16.67 -14.22
N SER A 75 -3.18 16.56 -12.90
CA SER A 75 -2.75 15.35 -12.20
C SER A 75 -3.90 14.65 -11.45
N LYS A 76 -5.15 15.04 -11.75
CA LYS A 76 -6.33 14.43 -11.11
C LYS A 76 -6.46 12.95 -11.48
N LEU A 77 -6.93 12.17 -10.52
CA LEU A 77 -7.18 10.74 -10.70
C LEU A 77 -8.67 10.47 -10.94
N PRO A 78 -9.03 9.34 -11.55
CA PRO A 78 -10.40 8.84 -11.48
C PRO A 78 -10.86 8.70 -10.03
N GLU A 79 -12.13 9.00 -9.76
CA GLU A 79 -12.68 9.03 -8.40
C GLU A 79 -12.40 7.76 -7.60
N ALA A 80 -12.60 6.59 -8.21
CA ALA A 80 -12.35 5.31 -7.56
C ALA A 80 -10.89 5.14 -7.08
N ILE A 81 -9.93 5.64 -7.86
CA ILE A 81 -8.49 5.54 -7.54
C ILE A 81 -8.11 6.57 -6.48
N TYR A 82 -8.64 7.79 -6.60
CA TYR A 82 -8.48 8.82 -5.57
C TYR A 82 -9.00 8.35 -4.21
N LEU A 83 -10.21 7.77 -4.15
CA LEU A 83 -10.79 7.24 -2.92
C LEU A 83 -9.98 6.07 -2.35
N ALA A 84 -9.43 5.19 -3.19
CA ALA A 84 -8.53 4.12 -2.76
C ALA A 84 -7.25 4.68 -2.10
N TYR A 85 -6.63 5.68 -2.72
CA TYR A 85 -5.46 6.38 -2.16
C TYR A 85 -5.77 7.06 -0.82
N VAL A 86 -6.88 7.79 -0.72
CA VAL A 86 -7.30 8.45 0.54
C VAL A 86 -7.57 7.42 1.65
N LYS A 87 -8.17 6.27 1.31
CA LYS A 87 -8.36 5.19 2.28
C LYS A 87 -7.04 4.62 2.78
N LEU A 88 -6.05 4.41 1.90
CA LEU A 88 -4.70 3.98 2.30
C LEU A 88 -4.04 4.98 3.24
N GLN A 89 -4.13 6.28 2.93
CA GLN A 89 -3.62 7.35 3.78
C GLN A 89 -4.24 7.27 5.18
N ASN A 90 -5.56 7.12 5.26
CA ASN A 90 -6.29 7.04 6.53
C ASN A 90 -5.92 5.77 7.32
N LEU A 91 -5.81 4.61 6.66
CA LEU A 91 -5.39 3.35 7.28
C LEU A 91 -3.96 3.46 7.84
N SER A 92 -3.01 4.02 7.07
CA SER A 92 -1.64 4.26 7.53
C SER A 92 -1.57 5.25 8.69
N ARG A 93 -2.40 6.31 8.68
CA ARG A 93 -2.47 7.25 9.80
C ARG A 93 -2.99 6.56 11.06
N ARG A 94 -4.06 5.75 10.96
CA ARG A 94 -4.61 4.97 12.08
C ARG A 94 -3.59 3.99 12.65
N ALA A 95 -2.91 3.27 11.76
CA ALA A 95 -1.89 2.29 12.14
C ALA A 95 -0.71 2.89 12.92
N ARG A 96 -0.40 4.18 12.74
CA ARG A 96 0.77 4.82 13.38
C ARG A 96 0.43 5.71 14.58
N TYR A 97 -0.77 6.30 14.60
CA TYR A 97 -1.05 7.42 15.52
C TYR A 97 -2.35 7.30 16.30
N LEU A 98 -3.25 6.37 15.95
CA LEU A 98 -4.51 6.22 16.68
C LEU A 98 -4.42 5.03 17.64
N CYS A 99 -4.58 5.30 18.93
CA CYS A 99 -4.87 4.30 19.96
C CYS A 99 -6.32 3.81 19.80
N SER A 100 -6.70 2.72 20.50
CA SER A 100 -8.09 2.25 20.44
C SER A 100 -9.05 3.31 20.99
N ASP A 101 -10.09 3.64 20.22
CA ASP A 101 -11.17 4.54 20.64
C ASP A 101 -12.16 3.86 21.61
N ASN A 102 -11.97 2.57 21.90
CA ASN A 102 -12.84 1.82 22.80
C ASN A 102 -12.42 2.09 24.26
N PRO A 103 -13.25 2.80 25.06
CA PRO A 103 -12.92 3.15 26.45
C PRO A 103 -12.76 1.93 27.36
N ASP A 104 -13.32 0.77 26.96
CA ASP A 104 -13.21 -0.48 27.69
C ASP A 104 -11.96 -1.30 27.29
N GLU A 105 -11.39 -1.05 26.10
CA GLU A 105 -10.08 -1.58 25.71
C GLU A 105 -8.99 -0.67 26.23
N ARG A 106 -8.69 -0.77 27.53
CA ARG A 106 -7.47 -0.22 28.14
C ARG A 106 -6.21 -0.97 27.71
N THR A 107 -6.13 -1.37 26.44
CA THR A 107 -4.89 -1.96 25.92
C THR A 107 -3.90 -0.83 25.67
N ALA A 108 -2.79 -0.84 26.41
CA ALA A 108 -1.68 0.11 26.32
C ALA A 108 -0.87 -0.04 25.00
N SER A 109 -1.53 -0.36 23.90
CA SER A 109 -0.91 -0.46 22.59
C SER A 109 -0.81 0.93 21.97
N ALA A 110 0.40 1.33 21.61
CA ALA A 110 0.67 2.60 20.93
C ALA A 110 0.06 2.69 19.51
N PHE A 111 -0.50 1.59 18.99
CA PHE A 111 -1.10 1.52 17.67
C PHE A 111 -2.34 0.62 17.62
N HIS A 112 -3.33 0.99 16.80
CA HIS A 112 -4.53 0.21 16.57
C HIS A 112 -4.63 -0.26 15.12
N THR A 113 -4.13 -1.47 14.86
CA THR A 113 -4.27 -2.14 13.57
C THR A 113 -4.33 -3.66 13.76
N SER A 114 -4.74 -4.36 12.71
CA SER A 114 -4.93 -5.81 12.71
C SER A 114 -4.88 -6.32 11.28
N GLU A 115 -4.86 -7.63 11.14
CA GLU A 115 -4.96 -8.31 9.84
C GLU A 115 -6.16 -7.80 9.01
N LYS A 116 -7.29 -7.44 9.65
CA LYS A 116 -8.45 -6.85 8.96
C LYS A 116 -8.11 -5.53 8.26
N TYR A 117 -7.34 -4.66 8.92
CA TYR A 117 -6.92 -3.39 8.35
C TYR A 117 -5.84 -3.59 7.28
N PHE A 118 -4.95 -4.56 7.47
CA PHE A 118 -3.99 -4.94 6.44
C PHE A 118 -4.68 -5.46 5.17
N ALA A 119 -5.62 -6.38 5.28
CA ALA A 119 -6.38 -6.88 4.13
C ALA A 119 -7.16 -5.77 3.41
N LYS A 120 -7.67 -4.77 4.15
CA LYS A 120 -8.27 -3.58 3.53
C LYS A 120 -7.24 -2.74 2.79
N ALA A 121 -6.06 -2.53 3.36
CA ALA A 121 -4.97 -1.80 2.71
C ALA A 121 -4.54 -2.49 1.41
N VAL A 122 -4.36 -3.80 1.41
CA VAL A 122 -3.96 -4.57 0.21
C VAL A 122 -4.99 -4.42 -0.91
N ARG A 123 -6.30 -4.52 -0.62
CA ARG A 123 -7.35 -4.34 -1.64
C ARG A 123 -7.35 -2.95 -2.26
N GLU A 124 -7.17 -1.90 -1.45
CA GLU A 124 -7.11 -0.54 -1.98
C GLU A 124 -5.80 -0.29 -2.73
N LEU A 125 -4.69 -0.89 -2.28
CA LEU A 125 -3.41 -0.86 -2.98
C LEU A 125 -3.48 -1.56 -4.33
N ASP A 126 -4.14 -2.72 -4.44
CA ASP A 126 -4.29 -3.46 -5.70
C ASP A 126 -4.96 -2.61 -6.78
N LYS A 127 -5.97 -1.82 -6.41
CA LYS A 127 -6.62 -0.86 -7.33
C LYS A 127 -5.65 0.22 -7.80
N VAL A 128 -4.88 0.79 -6.88
CA VAL A 128 -3.90 1.85 -7.18
C VAL A 128 -2.79 1.32 -8.08
N ILE A 129 -2.23 0.15 -7.75
CA ILE A 129 -1.20 -0.51 -8.57
C ILE A 129 -1.75 -0.83 -9.95
N SER A 130 -2.92 -1.47 -10.04
CA SER A 130 -3.53 -1.84 -11.33
C SER A 130 -3.71 -0.64 -12.24
N TYR A 131 -4.19 0.49 -11.69
CA TYR A 131 -4.36 1.71 -12.45
C TYR A 131 -3.03 2.25 -12.98
N PHE A 132 -2.01 2.37 -12.13
CA PHE A 132 -0.73 2.96 -12.55
C PHE A 132 0.11 2.03 -13.41
N ASP A 133 0.04 0.72 -13.17
CA ASP A 133 0.69 -0.29 -14.00
C ASP A 133 0.14 -0.25 -15.42
N GLN A 134 -1.19 -0.18 -15.58
CA GLN A 134 -1.83 -0.04 -16.88
C GLN A 134 -1.54 1.33 -17.53
N LEU A 135 -1.61 2.43 -16.76
CA LEU A 135 -1.43 3.78 -17.29
C LEU A 135 -0.01 4.02 -17.82
N TYR A 136 0.99 3.43 -17.18
CA TYR A 136 2.41 3.68 -17.47
C TYR A 136 3.19 2.45 -17.93
N ASN A 137 2.54 1.30 -18.10
CA ASN A 137 3.15 0.02 -18.47
C ASN A 137 4.36 -0.33 -17.58
N LEU A 138 4.16 -0.29 -16.26
CA LEU A 138 5.26 -0.36 -15.27
C LEU A 138 5.84 -1.78 -15.09
N ALA A 139 5.07 -2.80 -15.49
CA ALA A 139 5.35 -4.21 -15.28
C ALA A 139 5.70 -4.52 -13.81
N LEU A 140 4.80 -4.15 -12.90
CA LEU A 140 4.96 -4.41 -11.47
C LEU A 140 4.79 -5.91 -11.18
N ALA A 141 5.67 -6.45 -10.33
CA ALA A 141 5.67 -7.86 -9.99
C ALA A 141 4.48 -8.19 -9.06
N LYS A 142 3.88 -9.35 -9.29
CA LYS A 142 2.92 -9.96 -8.38
C LYS A 142 3.65 -10.55 -7.17
N ILE A 143 3.14 -10.33 -5.96
CA ILE A 143 3.73 -10.86 -4.72
C ILE A 143 2.77 -11.73 -3.92
N ASP A 144 3.33 -12.67 -3.18
CA ASP A 144 2.59 -13.50 -2.24
C ASP A 144 2.50 -12.81 -0.87
N LEU A 145 1.30 -12.86 -0.27
CA LEU A 145 1.01 -12.35 1.06
C LEU A 145 0.29 -13.41 1.91
N ASN A 146 0.78 -13.63 3.12
CA ASN A 146 0.15 -14.43 4.14
C ASN A 146 -0.85 -13.59 4.93
N CYS A 147 -2.08 -13.51 4.41
CA CYS A 147 -3.21 -12.89 5.10
C CYS A 147 -4.47 -13.70 4.80
N LEU A 148 -5.01 -14.37 5.82
CA LEU A 148 -6.16 -15.28 5.68
C LEU A 148 -7.39 -14.56 5.10
N ARG A 149 -7.51 -13.28 5.39
CA ARG A 149 -8.61 -12.42 4.92
C ARG A 149 -8.53 -12.05 3.43
N LEU A 150 -7.47 -12.46 2.72
CA LEU A 150 -7.30 -12.29 1.28
C LEU A 150 -7.55 -13.58 0.49
N LYS A 151 -7.81 -14.72 1.16
CA LYS A 151 -7.87 -16.05 0.53
C LYS A 151 -8.87 -16.15 -0.63
N GLU A 152 -9.99 -15.43 -0.54
CA GLU A 152 -11.07 -15.45 -1.53
C GLU A 152 -11.06 -14.22 -2.45
N ASP A 153 -10.10 -13.30 -2.27
CA ASP A 153 -10.02 -12.10 -3.08
C ASP A 153 -9.37 -12.40 -4.44
N ASN A 154 -9.98 -11.90 -5.51
CA ASN A 154 -9.38 -11.90 -6.85
C ASN A 154 -8.58 -10.60 -7.05
N LEU A 155 -7.30 -10.62 -6.67
CA LEU A 155 -6.39 -9.48 -6.78
C LEU A 155 -5.38 -9.67 -7.92
N ASN A 156 -5.06 -8.56 -8.60
CA ASN A 156 -4.17 -8.57 -9.75
C ASN A 156 -2.70 -8.76 -9.34
N PHE A 157 -2.26 -8.03 -8.31
CA PHE A 157 -0.86 -7.93 -7.90
C PHE A 157 -0.53 -8.65 -6.59
N PHE A 158 -1.54 -9.29 -5.98
CA PHE A 158 -1.36 -10.00 -4.72
C PHE A 158 -1.99 -11.40 -4.78
N THR A 159 -1.32 -12.37 -4.17
CA THR A 159 -1.81 -13.75 -4.01
C THR A 159 -1.73 -14.16 -2.55
N TYR A 160 -2.75 -14.90 -2.09
CA TYR A 160 -2.69 -15.48 -0.75
C TYR A 160 -1.77 -16.71 -0.74
N LYS A 161 -0.86 -16.78 0.24
CA LYS A 161 -0.02 -17.97 0.49
C LYS A 161 0.00 -18.31 1.97
N SER A 162 -0.28 -19.57 2.30
CA SER A 162 -0.30 -20.05 3.68
C SER A 162 1.12 -20.25 4.21
N SER A 163 1.40 -19.82 5.44
CA SER A 163 2.68 -20.10 6.12
C SER A 163 2.95 -21.58 6.37
N LEU A 164 1.94 -22.45 6.25
CA LEU A 164 2.10 -23.90 6.40
C LEU A 164 2.78 -24.54 5.18
N GLU A 165 2.74 -23.90 4.02
CA GLU A 165 3.34 -24.41 2.78
C GLU A 165 4.85 -24.12 2.68
N GLN A 166 5.39 -23.25 3.55
CA GLN A 166 6.82 -22.89 3.58
C GLN A 166 7.71 -23.83 4.41
N ARG A 167 7.16 -24.87 5.07
CA ARG A 167 7.94 -25.76 5.96
C ARG A 167 8.51 -27.02 5.29
N CYS A 168 8.30 -27.22 3.99
CA CYS A 168 8.65 -28.47 3.31
C CYS A 168 9.93 -28.40 2.46
N GLU A 169 10.96 -27.66 2.87
CA GLU A 169 12.29 -27.71 2.22
C GLU A 169 13.40 -27.58 3.26
N TYR A 170 13.59 -28.61 4.09
CA TYR A 170 14.89 -28.82 4.74
C TYR A 170 15.41 -30.20 4.31
N PRO A 171 16.54 -30.29 3.60
CA PRO A 171 17.18 -31.56 3.34
C PRO A 171 17.66 -32.14 4.67
N VAL A 172 17.28 -33.38 4.94
CA VAL A 172 17.80 -34.17 6.06
C VAL A 172 19.31 -34.34 5.84
N PRO A 173 20.18 -33.90 6.77
CA PRO A 173 21.61 -34.18 6.67
C PRO A 173 21.84 -35.69 6.72
N GLN A 174 22.61 -36.21 5.76
CA GLN A 174 23.10 -37.60 5.76
C GLN A 174 24.18 -37.80 6.81
#